data_AF-A0A658NIZ4-F1
#
_entry.id   AF-A0A658NIZ4-F1
#
_cell.length_a   1.000
_cell.length_b   1.000
_cell.length_c   1.000
_cell.angle_alpha   90.00
_cell.angle_beta   90.00
_cell.angle_gamma   90.00
#
_symmetry.space_group_name_H-M   'P 1'
#
loop_
_entity.id
_entity.type
_entity.pdbx_description
1 polymer ?
#
loop_
_entity_poly.entity_id
_entity_poly.type
_entity_poly.pdbx_seq_one_letter_code
_entity_poly.pdbx_strand_id
1 'polypeptide(L)'
;AGVYLYTPENHSLVKVLDGDVRAALCKACLGQGMVRQAPGSLVYSAVYERTTKKYGQRGKDRYVCMDLGHSGENVYLQATAMGMG
;
A
#
# COMPACT_ATOMS: atom_id res chain seq x y z
N ALA A 1 4.76 -13.61 -11.13
CA ALA A 1 4.57 -12.84 -9.88
C ALA A 1 5.62 -11.73 -9.84
N GLY A 2 5.41 -10.69 -9.03
CA GLY A 2 6.36 -9.58 -8.92
C GLY A 2 5.85 -8.50 -7.99
N VAL A 3 6.70 -7.51 -7.72
CA VAL A 3 6.34 -6.26 -7.04
C VAL A 3 6.22 -5.17 -8.08
N TYR A 4 5.18 -4.35 -7.97
CA TYR A 4 4.86 -3.30 -8.92
C TYR A 4 4.68 -1.98 -8.20
N LEU A 5 5.20 -0.91 -8.79
CA LEU A 5 4.94 0.46 -8.37
C LEU A 5 3.80 1.03 -9.23
N TYR A 6 2.75 1.48 -8.58
CA TYR A 6 1.65 2.18 -9.27
C TYR A 6 2.00 3.64 -9.55
N THR A 7 1.81 4.04 -10.80
CA THR A 7 2.02 5.41 -11.28
C THR A 7 0.65 6.01 -11.61
N PRO A 8 0.13 6.93 -10.76
CA PRO A 8 -1.22 7.46 -10.92
C PRO A 8 -1.39 8.34 -12.17
N GLU A 9 -0.34 9.01 -12.63
CA GLU A 9 -0.39 9.98 -13.73
C GLU A 9 -0.84 9.37 -15.06
N ASN A 10 -0.54 8.08 -15.27
CA ASN A 10 -0.86 7.35 -16.49
C ASN A 10 -1.58 6.02 -16.22
N HIS A 11 -2.03 5.81 -14.98
CA HIS A 11 -2.71 4.59 -14.54
C HIS A 11 -1.94 3.30 -14.93
N SER A 12 -0.64 3.25 -14.61
CA SER A 12 0.22 2.13 -15.00
C SER A 12 0.92 1.48 -13.81
N LEU A 13 1.33 0.21 -14.00
CA LEU A 13 2.12 -0.56 -13.06
C LEU A 13 3.52 -0.79 -13.65
N VAL A 14 4.54 -0.30 -12.96
CA VAL A 14 5.95 -0.55 -13.32
C VAL A 14 6.46 -1.69 -12.45
N LYS A 15 6.88 -2.80 -13.07
CA LYS A 15 7.49 -3.91 -12.33
C LYS A 15 8.85 -3.46 -11.78
N VAL A 16 9.02 -3.55 -10.46
CA VAL A 16 10.26 -3.17 -9.76
C VAL A 16 11.04 -4.36 -9.23
N LEU A 17 10.38 -5.52 -9.07
CA LEU A 17 11.01 -6.76 -8.64
C LEU A 17 10.29 -7.95 -9.30
N ASP A 18 11.07 -8.91 -9.82
CA ASP A 18 10.53 -10.17 -10.32
C ASP A 18 10.49 -11.25 -9.23
N GLY A 19 9.62 -12.23 -9.38
CA GLY A 19 9.44 -13.34 -8.44
C GLY A 19 8.25 -13.20 -7.49
N ASP A 20 7.90 -14.30 -6.84
CA ASP A 20 6.84 -14.35 -5.83
C ASP A 20 7.40 -14.02 -4.46
N VAL A 21 6.95 -12.91 -3.88
CA VAL A 21 7.41 -12.43 -2.57
C VAL A 21 6.39 -12.64 -1.45
N ARG A 22 5.27 -13.32 -1.69
CA ARG A 22 4.16 -13.44 -0.71
C ARG A 22 4.61 -14.08 0.61
N ALA A 23 5.49 -15.07 0.57
CA ALA A 23 6.03 -15.71 1.77
C ALA A 23 6.91 -14.75 2.59
N ALA A 24 7.77 -13.97 1.93
CA ALA A 24 8.61 -12.97 2.58
C ALA A 24 7.77 -11.81 3.14
N LEU A 25 6.76 -11.36 2.39
CA LEU A 25 5.83 -10.31 2.82
C LEU A 25 5.03 -10.74 4.05
N CYS A 26 4.49 -11.97 4.04
CA CYS A 26 3.80 -12.55 5.20
C CYS A 26 4.71 -12.58 6.45
N LYS A 27 5.97 -12.98 6.30
CA LYS A 27 6.95 -12.94 7.40
C LYS A 27 7.17 -11.51 7.91
N ALA A 28 7.26 -10.52 7.02
CA ALA A 28 7.38 -9.11 7.41
C ALA A 28 6.11 -8.57 8.11
N CYS A 29 4.94 -9.06 7.73
CA CYS A 29 3.65 -8.78 8.36
C CYS A 29 3.38 -9.66 9.59
N LEU A 30 4.41 -10.02 10.36
CA LEU A 30 4.30 -10.81 11.60
C LEU A 30 3.64 -12.20 11.42
N GLY A 31 3.76 -12.80 10.25
CA GLY A 31 3.25 -14.15 9.96
C GLY A 31 1.75 -14.23 9.66
N GLN A 32 1.09 -13.11 9.34
CA GLN A 32 -0.34 -13.09 9.05
C GLN A 32 -0.68 -13.93 7.79
N GLY A 33 -1.44 -15.01 7.98
CA GLY A 33 -1.76 -15.98 6.93
C GLY A 33 -2.50 -15.37 5.72
N MET A 34 -3.37 -14.39 5.95
CA MET A 34 -4.10 -13.69 4.88
C MET A 34 -3.17 -13.07 3.83
N VAL A 35 -2.03 -12.52 4.26
CA VAL A 35 -1.03 -11.90 3.36
C VAL A 35 -0.36 -12.95 2.46
N ARG A 36 -0.17 -14.17 2.96
CA ARG A 36 0.43 -15.26 2.18
C ARG A 36 -0.54 -15.82 1.15
N GLN A 37 -1.81 -15.93 1.53
CA GLN A 37 -2.85 -16.58 0.73
C GLN A 37 -3.46 -15.63 -0.31
N ALA A 38 -3.45 -14.33 -0.06
CA ALA A 38 -4.00 -13.34 -0.97
C ALA A 38 -3.37 -13.45 -2.38
N PRO A 39 -4.18 -13.33 -3.45
CA PRO A 39 -3.68 -13.33 -4.83
C PRO A 39 -2.85 -12.08 -5.16
N GLY A 40 -3.03 -11.00 -4.39
CA GLY A 40 -2.23 -9.78 -4.43
C GLY A 40 -2.34 -9.00 -3.12
N SER A 41 -1.39 -8.10 -2.87
CA SER A 41 -1.41 -7.20 -1.71
C SER A 41 -1.04 -5.79 -2.14
N LEU A 42 -1.80 -4.80 -1.68
CA LEU A 42 -1.49 -3.39 -1.86
C LEU A 42 -0.69 -2.89 -0.66
N VAL A 43 0.50 -2.34 -0.91
CA VAL A 43 1.38 -1.81 0.13
C VAL A 43 1.44 -0.30 0.00
N TYR A 44 1.01 0.39 1.04
CA TYR A 44 1.12 1.84 1.13
C TYR A 44 2.47 2.23 1.71
N SER A 45 3.09 3.26 1.11
CA SER A 45 4.30 3.90 1.61
C SER A 45 4.19 5.41 1.43
N ALA A 46 4.98 6.17 2.19
CA ALA A 46 4.97 7.62 2.11
C ALA A 46 6.40 8.18 2.10
N VAL A 47 6.62 9.17 1.25
CA VAL A 47 7.80 10.04 1.30
C VAL A 47 7.49 11.18 2.27
N TYR A 48 7.82 10.99 3.55
CA TYR A 48 7.42 11.87 4.64
C TYR A 48 7.79 13.33 4.40
N GLU A 49 8.95 13.59 3.80
CA GLU A 49 9.49 14.91 3.50
C GLU A 49 8.52 15.76 2.67
N ARG A 50 7.71 15.15 1.79
CA ARG A 50 6.72 15.86 0.97
C ARG A 50 5.67 16.57 1.83
N THR A 51 5.30 15.97 2.96
CA THR A 51 4.27 16.50 3.87
C THR A 51 4.91 17.25 5.04
N THR A 52 6.00 16.73 5.61
CA THR A 52 6.67 17.33 6.77
C THR A 52 7.38 18.64 6.43
N LYS A 53 7.84 18.84 5.19
CA LYS A 53 8.43 20.12 4.76
C LYS A 53 7.48 21.31 5.00
N LYS A 54 6.17 21.10 4.85
CA LYS A 54 5.16 22.14 5.05
C LYS A 54 4.57 22.12 6.47
N TYR A 55 4.34 20.94 7.03
CA TYR A 55 3.55 20.78 8.27
C TYR A 55 4.36 20.28 9.48
N GLY A 56 5.68 20.12 9.33
CA GLY A 56 6.58 19.66 10.38
C GLY A 56 6.11 18.38 11.06
N GLN A 57 6.11 18.40 12.39
CA GLN A 57 5.69 17.28 13.23
C GLN A 57 4.24 16.85 12.97
N ARG A 58 3.33 17.79 12.68
CA ARG A 58 1.93 17.45 12.34
C ARG A 58 1.84 16.67 11.04
N GLY A 59 2.73 16.97 10.09
CA GLY A 59 2.85 16.19 8.86
C GLY A 59 3.18 14.74 9.12
N LYS A 60 4.17 14.51 10.00
CA LYS A 60 4.68 13.17 10.34
C LYS A 60 3.66 12.36 11.14
N ASP A 61 3.13 12.94 12.21
CA ASP A 61 2.35 12.18 13.19
C ASP A 61 0.87 12.05 12.81
N ARG A 62 0.37 12.90 11.90
CA ARG A 62 -1.05 12.96 11.57
C ARG A 62 -1.31 12.87 10.08
N TYR A 63 -0.85 13.86 9.31
CA TYR A 63 -1.33 14.03 7.93
C TYR A 63 -0.97 12.86 7.03
N VAL A 64 0.27 12.35 7.10
CA VAL A 64 0.66 11.16 6.33
C VAL A 64 -0.23 9.96 6.66
N CYS A 65 -0.47 9.68 7.95
CA CYS A 65 -1.30 8.55 8.36
C CYS A 65 -2.76 8.71 7.94
N MET A 66 -3.32 9.92 8.06
CA MET A 66 -4.70 10.21 7.65
C MET A 66 -4.89 10.08 6.13
N ASP A 67 -3.94 10.57 5.33
CA ASP A 67 -3.98 10.45 3.88
C ASP A 67 -3.92 8.98 3.43
N LEU A 68 -3.02 8.19 4.03
CA LEU A 68 -2.93 6.76 3.75
C LEU A 68 -4.19 6.00 4.21
N GLY A 69 -4.74 6.34 5.38
CA GLY A 69 -5.98 5.74 5.87
C GLY A 69 -7.16 6.01 4.94
N HIS A 70 -7.31 7.24 4.47
CA HIS A 70 -8.35 7.62 3.51
C HIS A 70 -8.20 6.85 2.19
N SER A 71 -6.99 6.77 1.63
CA SER A 71 -6.76 5.96 0.42
C SER A 71 -7.05 4.47 0.65
N GLY A 72 -6.71 3.95 1.85
CA GLY A 72 -7.02 2.59 2.26
C GLY A 72 -8.52 2.30 2.27
N GLU A 73 -9.33 3.21 2.79
CA GLU A 73 -10.79 3.06 2.79
C GLU A 73 -11.38 3.00 1.39
N ASN A 74 -10.87 3.81 0.45
CA ASN A 74 -11.30 3.73 -0.95
C ASN A 74 -11.07 2.34 -1.56
N VAL A 75 -9.95 1.68 -1.20
CA VAL A 75 -9.67 0.32 -1.64
C VAL A 75 -10.65 -0.67 -1.02
N TYR A 76 -10.95 -0.56 0.28
CA TYR A 76 -11.90 -1.46 0.93
C TYR A 76 -13.32 -1.33 0.35
N LEU A 77 -13.78 -0.10 0.11
CA LEU A 77 -15.07 0.15 -0.53
C LEU A 77 -15.11 -0.42 -1.95
N GLN A 78 -14.04 -0.23 -2.73
CA GLN A 78 -13.96 -0.79 -4.08
C GLN A 78 -13.92 -2.31 -4.08
N ALA A 79 -13.14 -2.93 -3.19
CA ALA A 79 -13.09 -4.38 -3.03
C ALA A 79 -14.47 -4.94 -2.67
N THR A 80 -15.16 -4.29 -1.72
CA THR A 80 -16.52 -4.65 -1.30
C THR A 80 -17.51 -4.56 -2.47
N ALA A 81 -17.47 -3.48 -3.24
CA ALA A 81 -18.32 -3.29 -4.42
C ALA A 81 -18.08 -4.35 -5.51
N MET A 82 -16.87 -4.91 -5.58
CA MET A 82 -16.50 -5.99 -6.48
C MET A 82 -16.73 -7.39 -5.91
N GLY A 83 -17.26 -7.51 -4.68
CA GLY A 83 -17.42 -8.80 -3.99
C GLY A 83 -16.11 -9.48 -3.62
N MET A 84 -15.04 -8.69 -3.45
CA MET A 84 -13.73 -9.14 -2.98
C MET A 84 -13.61 -8.94 -1.47
N GLY A 85 -12.91 -9.85 -0.80
CA GLY A 85 -12.66 -9.83 0.64
C GLY A 85 -11.85 -11.04 1.08
#